data_AF-A0AAJ1BQS8-F1
#
_entry.id   AF-A0AAJ1BQS8-F1
#
_cell.length_a   1.000
_cell.length_b   1.000
_cell.length_c   1.000
_cell.angle_alpha   90.00
_cell.angle_beta   90.00
_cell.angle_gamma   90.00
#
_symmetry.space_group_name_H-M   'P 1'
#
loop_
_entity.id
_entity.type
_entity.pdbx_description
1 polymer ?
#
loop_
_entity_poly.entity_id
_entity_poly.type
_entity_poly.pdbx_seq_one_letter_code
_entity_poly.pdbx_strand_id
1 'polypeptide(L)'
;GAMAAHRRGAPPPKHSPVLFSLPQVSKSPRWVRGKIARFIAGKCSIAVRVDHFAGEPWDEDQIAEINRQVDAIKARFPKPPKRG
;
A
#
# COMPACT_ATOMS: atom_id res chain seq x y z
N GLY A 1 -8.12 -18.32 2.26
CA GLY A 1 -7.50 -17.07 1.75
C GLY A 1 -6.05 -16.97 2.17
N ALA A 2 -5.26 -16.09 1.54
CA ALA A 2 -3.80 -16.03 1.74
C ALA A 2 -3.37 -15.86 3.22
N MET A 3 -4.12 -15.11 4.03
CA MET A 3 -3.86 -14.99 5.48
C MET A 3 -4.06 -16.31 6.24
N ALA A 4 -5.06 -17.11 5.88
CA ALA A 4 -5.29 -18.41 6.51
C ALA A 4 -4.16 -19.41 6.17
N ALA A 5 -3.63 -19.35 4.95
CA ALA A 5 -2.46 -20.14 4.56
C ALA A 5 -1.18 -19.67 5.29
N HIS A 6 -1.01 -18.35 5.47
CA HIS A 6 0.12 -17.82 6.23
C HIS A 6 0.13 -18.31 7.68
N ARG A 7 -1.04 -18.39 8.33
CA ARG A 7 -1.19 -19.00 9.67
C ARG A 7 -0.76 -20.47 9.73
N ARG A 8 -0.60 -21.14 8.59
CA ARG A 8 -0.11 -22.53 8.46
C ARG A 8 1.34 -22.61 7.95
N GLY A 9 2.09 -21.51 7.97
CA GLY A 9 3.51 -21.47 7.60
C GLY A 9 3.81 -21.01 6.18
N ALA A 10 2.80 -20.69 5.35
CA ALA A 10 3.04 -20.06 4.05
C ALA A 10 3.63 -18.64 4.23
N PRO A 11 4.35 -18.07 3.23
CA PRO A 11 4.81 -16.69 3.31
C PRO A 11 3.67 -15.68 3.51
N PRO A 12 3.91 -14.57 4.25
CA PRO A 12 2.88 -13.57 4.50
C PRO A 12 2.40 -12.90 3.20
N PRO A 13 1.10 -12.63 3.05
CA PRO A 13 0.61 -11.89 1.89
C PRO A 13 1.10 -10.44 1.92
N LYS A 14 1.49 -9.91 0.75
CA LYS A 14 2.01 -8.55 0.61
C LYS A 14 0.94 -7.46 0.71
N HIS A 15 -0.31 -7.80 0.42
CA HIS A 15 -1.44 -6.89 0.33
C HIS A 15 -2.75 -7.68 0.49
N SER A 16 -3.79 -7.02 0.98
CA SER A 16 -5.16 -7.55 0.92
C SER A 16 -5.70 -7.46 -0.53
N PRO A 17 -6.79 -8.18 -0.86
CA PRO A 17 -7.47 -8.02 -2.15
C PRO A 17 -7.93 -6.58 -2.40
N VAL A 18 -8.40 -5.90 -1.34
CA VAL A 18 -8.86 -4.50 -1.39
C VAL A 18 -7.73 -3.54 -1.72
N LEU A 19 -6.55 -3.69 -1.11
CA LEU A 19 -5.41 -2.83 -1.46
C LEU A 19 -4.86 -3.17 -2.84
N PHE A 20 -5.01 -4.42 -3.30
CA PHE A 20 -4.54 -4.83 -4.63
C PHE A 20 -5.42 -4.28 -5.75
N SER A 21 -6.70 -4.00 -5.52
CA SER A 21 -7.57 -3.40 -6.56
C SER A 21 -7.15 -1.98 -6.93
N LEU A 22 -6.44 -1.27 -6.04
CA LEU A 22 -5.92 0.07 -6.31
C LEU A 22 -4.88 0.05 -7.45
N PRO A 23 -5.01 0.90 -8.49
CA PRO A 23 -4.05 0.97 -9.59
C PRO A 23 -2.60 1.24 -9.13
N GLN A 24 -2.44 2.01 -8.06
CA GLN A 24 -1.15 2.28 -7.43
C GLN A 24 -0.41 0.99 -7.02
N VAL A 25 -1.14 -0.08 -6.70
CA VAL A 25 -0.58 -1.37 -6.29
C VAL A 25 -0.59 -2.37 -7.45
N SER A 26 -1.74 -2.59 -8.11
CA SER A 26 -1.87 -3.62 -9.16
C SER A 26 -0.96 -3.36 -10.37
N LYS A 27 -0.90 -2.11 -10.83
CA LYS A 27 -0.10 -1.71 -12.01
C LYS A 27 1.38 -1.53 -11.70
N SER A 28 1.78 -1.61 -10.43
CA SER A 28 3.18 -1.46 -10.02
C SER A 28 4.00 -2.75 -10.18
N PRO A 29 5.33 -2.67 -10.38
CA PRO A 29 6.21 -3.84 -10.44
C PRO A 29 6.12 -4.73 -9.19
N ARG A 30 6.16 -6.05 -9.38
CA ARG A 30 5.87 -7.06 -8.31
C ARG A 30 6.70 -6.89 -7.03
N TRP A 31 7.93 -6.38 -7.14
CA TRP A 31 8.87 -6.18 -6.04
C TRP A 31 8.63 -4.91 -5.21
N VAL A 32 7.89 -3.92 -5.76
CA VAL A 32 7.49 -2.71 -5.03
C VAL A 32 6.08 -2.77 -4.46
N ARG A 33 5.19 -3.64 -4.99
CA ARG A 33 3.78 -3.74 -4.57
C ARG A 33 3.58 -3.79 -3.06
N GLY A 34 4.36 -4.61 -2.34
CA GLY A 34 4.23 -4.73 -0.89
C GLY A 34 4.63 -3.46 -0.13
N LYS A 35 5.58 -2.68 -0.65
CA LYS A 35 5.99 -1.40 -0.05
C LYS A 35 4.89 -0.35 -0.22
N ILE A 36 4.33 -0.26 -1.44
CA ILE A 36 3.23 0.65 -1.75
C ILE A 36 1.98 0.27 -0.95
N ALA A 37 1.61 -1.01 -0.92
CA ALA A 37 0.46 -1.47 -0.16
C ALA A 37 0.58 -1.17 1.34
N ARG A 38 1.78 -1.35 1.92
CA ARG A 38 2.02 -0.98 3.33
C ARG A 38 1.85 0.52 3.57
N PHE A 39 2.40 1.36 2.69
CA PHE A 39 2.27 2.80 2.79
C PHE A 39 0.79 3.24 2.72
N ILE A 40 0.06 2.77 1.71
CA ILE A 40 -1.37 3.08 1.55
C ILE A 40 -2.18 2.57 2.75
N ALA A 41 -1.92 1.36 3.24
CA ALA A 41 -2.60 0.82 4.43
C ALA A 41 -2.44 1.75 5.65
N GLY A 42 -1.23 2.28 5.86
CA GLY A 42 -0.98 3.24 6.93
C GLY A 42 -1.78 4.55 6.77
N LYS A 43 -1.87 5.07 5.53
CA LYS A 43 -2.70 6.24 5.23
C LYS A 43 -4.19 5.94 5.44
N CYS A 44 -4.69 4.79 4.96
CA CYS A 44 -6.06 4.36 5.20
C CYS A 44 -6.38 4.27 6.70
N SER A 45 -5.47 3.76 7.54
CA SER A 45 -5.69 3.72 9.00
C SER A 45 -5.80 5.11 9.64
N ILE A 46 -5.20 6.14 9.05
CA ILE A 46 -5.36 7.53 9.52
C ILE A 46 -6.69 8.08 9.01
N ALA A 47 -6.99 7.94 7.72
CA ALA A 47 -8.25 8.39 7.13
C ALA A 47 -9.47 7.84 7.87
N VAL A 48 -9.49 6.53 8.18
CA VAL A 48 -10.58 5.91 8.95
C VAL A 48 -10.77 6.54 10.33
N ARG A 49 -9.68 6.99 10.98
CA ARG A 49 -9.78 7.68 12.28
C ARG A 49 -10.29 9.10 12.13
N VAL A 50 -9.85 9.82 11.10
CA VAL A 50 -10.39 11.15 10.77
C VAL A 50 -11.90 11.05 10.56
N ASP A 51 -12.35 10.11 9.73
CA ASP A 51 -13.77 9.88 9.46
C ASP A 51 -14.54 9.52 10.74
N HIS A 52 -13.98 8.65 11.59
CA HIS A 52 -14.64 8.18 12.81
C HIS A 52 -14.79 9.28 13.87
N PHE A 53 -13.79 10.14 14.02
CA PHE A 53 -13.77 11.21 15.03
C PHE A 53 -14.25 12.56 14.49
N ALA A 54 -14.91 12.58 13.32
CA ALA A 54 -15.37 13.81 12.65
C ALA A 54 -14.27 14.87 12.49
N GLY A 55 -13.05 14.43 12.17
CA GLY A 55 -11.96 15.32 11.83
C GLY A 55 -12.11 15.91 10.42
N GLU A 56 -11.22 16.84 10.07
CA GLU A 56 -11.23 17.47 8.76
C GLU A 56 -10.88 16.47 7.64
N PRO A 57 -11.76 16.30 6.63
CA PRO A 57 -11.50 15.45 5.47
C PRO A 57 -10.25 15.91 4.72
N TRP A 58 -9.56 14.96 4.10
CA TRP A 58 -8.38 15.28 3.31
C TRP A 58 -8.74 16.00 2.01
N ASP A 59 -8.03 17.09 1.74
CA ASP A 59 -8.17 17.85 0.50
C ASP A 59 -7.40 17.19 -0.67
N GLU A 60 -7.56 17.77 -1.85
CA GLU A 60 -6.93 17.29 -3.07
C GLU A 60 -5.39 17.35 -3.01
N ASP A 61 -4.82 18.35 -2.33
CA ASP A 61 -3.37 18.53 -2.20
C ASP A 61 -2.75 17.45 -1.31
N GLN A 62 -3.41 17.09 -0.22
CA GLN A 62 -3.03 16.00 0.66
C GLN A 62 -3.11 14.65 -0.07
N ILE A 63 -4.16 14.42 -0.86
CA ILE A 63 -4.29 13.21 -1.69
C ILE A 63 -3.21 13.18 -2.77
N ALA A 64 -2.92 14.30 -3.41
CA ALA A 64 -1.86 14.43 -4.40
C ALA A 64 -0.49 14.11 -3.78
N GLU A 65 -0.23 14.57 -2.56
CA GLU A 65 1.00 14.27 -1.84
C GLU A 65 1.15 12.77 -1.54
N ILE A 66 0.08 12.10 -1.14
CA ILE A 66 0.08 10.63 -0.96
C ILE A 66 0.46 9.93 -2.27
N ASN A 67 -0.08 10.37 -3.40
CA ASN A 67 0.26 9.79 -4.71
C ASN A 67 1.72 10.09 -5.10
N ARG A 68 2.23 11.30 -4.86
CA ARG A 68 3.65 11.64 -5.07
C ARG A 68 4.58 10.75 -4.23
N GLN A 69 4.21 10.48 -2.98
CA GLN A 69 4.97 9.57 -2.12
C GLN A 69 4.95 8.12 -2.62
N VAL A 70 3.83 7.65 -3.18
CA VAL A 70 3.76 6.35 -3.86
C VAL A 70 4.75 6.30 -5.02
N ASP A 71 4.82 7.34 -5.85
CA ASP A 71 5.75 7.39 -6.97
C ASP A 71 7.20 7.50 -6.52
N ALA A 72 7.49 8.25 -5.45
CA ALA A 72 8.81 8.28 -4.82
C ALA A 72 9.23 6.90 -4.31
N ILE A 73 8.31 6.09 -3.75
CA ILE A 73 8.59 4.70 -3.37
C ILE A 73 8.97 3.88 -4.61
N LYS A 74 8.27 4.03 -5.75
CA LYS A 74 8.63 3.32 -6.99
C LYS A 74 10.03 3.71 -7.46
N ALA A 75 10.32 5.01 -7.47
CA ALA A 75 11.59 5.57 -7.93
C ALA A 75 12.80 5.09 -7.10
N ARG A 76 12.61 4.88 -5.79
CA ARG A 76 13.65 4.33 -4.89
C ARG A 76 14.00 2.87 -5.17
N PHE A 77 13.14 2.11 -5.85
CA PHE A 77 13.32 0.67 -6.11
C PHE A 77 13.12 0.33 -7.59
N PRO A 78 13.93 0.89 -8.50
CA PRO A 78 13.72 0.76 -9.95
C PRO A 78 14.02 -0.65 -10.46
N LYS A 79 14.88 -1.40 -9.75
CA LYS A 79 15.31 -2.75 -10.12
C LYS A 79 14.76 -3.79 -9.15
N PRO A 80 14.50 -5.02 -9.62
CA PRO A 80 14.13 -6.11 -8.73
C PRO A 80 15.27 -6.40 -7.72
N PRO A 81 14.95 -6.86 -6.50
CA PRO A 81 15.97 -7.31 -5.56
C PRO A 81 16.79 -8.44 -6.18
N LYS A 82 18.10 -8.45 -5.90
CA LYS A 82 18.96 -9.57 -6.29
C LYS A 82 18.36 -10.85 -5.70
N ARG A 83 18.13 -11.87 -6.54
CA ARG A 83 17.78 -13.20 -6.06
C ARG A 83 19.01 -13.73 -5.35
N GLY A 84 18.92 -13.85 -4.02
CA GLY A 84 19.83 -14.66 -3.23
C GLY A 84 19.44 -16.12 -3.33
#